data_AF-A0A1P8FL68-F1
#
_entry.id   AF-A0A1P8FL68-F1
#
_cell.length_a   1.000
_cell.length_b   1.000
_cell.length_c   1.000
_cell.angle_alpha   90.00
_cell.angle_beta   90.00
_cell.angle_gamma   90.00
#
_symmetry.space_group_name_H-M   'P 1'
#
loop_
_entity.id
_entity.type
_entity.pdbx_description
1 polymer ?
#
loop_
_entity_poly.entity_id
_entity_poly.type
_entity_poly.pdbx_seq_one_letter_code
_entity_poly.pdbx_strand_id
1 'polypeptide(L)'
;MADPALRVLLELRPAFDGHAGIPQEARLLFRGLRRLEGLDVEGLLQSSGHALARGLPVKDEGWSRDKQLNRLSRVVVSLRKEVHNPYVAALGMLVRALTGATEELSRFEAAAFRDFIWQALFARTLHAEDFDSVTQAGYRVARVPWTAMHRMALLTRKLGHATYPRLDTRGFDVMIAETPYPARVSGATRLVVRYHDAIPLLMPHTISDMAYHQASHYHALRTNVEAGAHFACVSESTRQDLLRIFPQVESRAVTIHNMVSHHYYPELSTPARVPEVIRTRLNDDEALGQRSPRELGERVDYLLMVSTLEPRKNHAALLSAWEQLRAGAHPDLKLVVVGMLGWQHEPILRKFRPWIERGELFVLQDVPSPELRLLYRHARATACPSFGEGFDFSGVEAMRCGGAVVASDIAVHREVFADAAEYFSPYSADDLAQALARVIDPAQSARREDLVRRGEPVAARYLPERILPRWREYLLGLPR
;
A
#
# COMPACT_ATOMS: atom_id res chain seq x y z
N MET A 1 -0.97 -34.80 -20.37
CA MET A 1 -0.12 -34.33 -19.26
C MET A 1 -0.58 -32.93 -18.90
N ALA A 2 -0.96 -32.68 -17.64
CA ALA A 2 -1.29 -31.32 -17.23
C ALA A 2 -0.06 -30.43 -17.45
N ASP A 3 -0.25 -29.24 -18.01
CA ASP A 3 0.82 -28.24 -18.16
C ASP A 3 1.38 -27.96 -16.75
N PRO A 4 2.71 -27.93 -16.55
CA PRO A 4 3.29 -27.58 -15.26
C PRO A 4 2.77 -26.23 -14.78
N ALA A 5 2.52 -26.10 -13.47
CA ALA A 5 2.09 -24.85 -12.87
C ALA A 5 3.16 -23.76 -13.07
N LEU A 6 2.71 -22.55 -13.41
CA LEU A 6 3.56 -21.37 -13.57
C LEU A 6 4.18 -21.02 -12.22
N ARG A 7 5.51 -20.98 -12.15
CA ARG A 7 6.26 -20.66 -10.94
C ARG A 7 6.41 -19.17 -10.78
N VAL A 8 5.77 -18.62 -9.74
CA VAL A 8 5.72 -17.17 -9.46
C VAL A 8 6.48 -16.85 -8.18
N LEU A 9 7.36 -15.86 -8.24
CA LEU A 9 8.03 -15.27 -7.08
C LEU A 9 7.45 -13.87 -6.82
N LEU A 10 6.84 -13.63 -5.67
CA LEU A 10 6.22 -12.34 -5.34
C LEU A 10 7.04 -11.58 -4.28
N GLU A 11 7.39 -10.33 -4.56
CA GLU A 11 8.07 -9.42 -3.62
C GLU A 11 7.19 -9.08 -2.41
N LEU A 12 7.57 -9.55 -1.22
CA LEU A 12 6.83 -9.29 0.02
C LEU A 12 7.41 -8.12 0.84
N ARG A 13 8.42 -7.41 0.33
CA ARG A 13 9.03 -6.27 1.02
C ARG A 13 7.97 -5.26 1.49
N PRO A 14 7.02 -4.78 0.66
CA PRO A 14 6.02 -3.82 1.15
C PRO A 14 5.11 -4.37 2.24
N ALA A 15 4.89 -5.69 2.31
CA ALA A 15 4.06 -6.28 3.34
C ALA A 15 4.69 -6.22 4.75
N PHE A 16 6.00 -5.96 4.87
CA PHE A 16 6.62 -5.64 6.17
C PHE A 16 6.26 -4.23 6.65
N ASP A 17 6.07 -3.29 5.72
CA ASP A 17 5.99 -1.85 5.97
C ASP A 17 4.52 -1.39 6.04
N GLY A 18 3.87 -1.37 7.21
CA GLY A 18 2.60 -0.62 7.42
C GLY A 18 1.27 -1.36 7.16
N HIS A 19 0.16 -0.60 7.13
CA HIS A 19 -1.22 -1.12 7.23
C HIS A 19 -2.11 -0.90 5.99
N ALA A 20 -1.85 0.11 5.16
CA ALA A 20 -2.76 0.53 4.08
C ALA A 20 -2.01 0.81 2.77
N GLY A 21 -2.70 0.68 1.63
CA GLY A 21 -2.10 0.89 0.30
C GLY A 21 -1.40 -0.34 -0.25
N ILE A 22 -0.18 -0.17 -0.76
CA ILE A 22 0.69 -1.23 -1.31
C ILE A 22 0.87 -2.44 -0.36
N PRO A 23 1.08 -2.26 0.96
CA PRO A 23 1.21 -3.38 1.90
C PRO A 23 -0.03 -4.28 1.95
N GLN A 24 -1.23 -3.68 1.91
CA GLN A 24 -2.50 -4.42 1.88
C GLN A 24 -2.65 -5.18 0.56
N GLU A 25 -2.37 -4.52 -0.57
CA GLU A 25 -2.40 -5.17 -1.89
C GLU A 25 -1.42 -6.35 -1.95
N ALA A 26 -0.17 -6.18 -1.52
CA ALA A 26 0.84 -7.25 -1.56
C ALA A 26 0.39 -8.50 -0.79
N ARG A 27 -0.26 -8.32 0.38
CA ARG A 27 -0.81 -9.42 1.19
C ARG A 27 -1.99 -10.11 0.50
N LEU A 28 -2.94 -9.33 -0.02
CA LEU A 28 -4.11 -9.84 -0.72
C LEU A 28 -3.73 -10.54 -2.02
N LEU A 29 -2.77 -9.99 -2.77
CA LEU A 29 -2.24 -10.56 -4.00
C LEU A 29 -1.52 -11.87 -3.73
N PHE A 30 -0.61 -11.92 -2.75
CA PHE A 30 0.07 -13.16 -2.39
C PHE A 30 -0.93 -14.27 -2.00
N ARG A 31 -1.85 -13.97 -1.09
CA ARG A 31 -2.90 -14.90 -0.67
C ARG A 31 -3.79 -15.34 -1.84
N GLY A 32 -4.16 -14.41 -2.71
CA GLY A 32 -5.04 -14.66 -3.84
C GLY A 32 -4.40 -15.55 -4.90
N LEU A 33 -3.16 -15.23 -5.33
CA LEU A 33 -2.44 -16.02 -6.33
C LEU A 33 -2.19 -17.46 -5.85
N ARG A 34 -1.90 -17.64 -4.56
CA ARG A 34 -1.74 -18.97 -3.92
C ARG A 34 -2.96 -19.89 -4.04
N ARG A 35 -4.14 -19.32 -4.25
CA ARG A 35 -5.42 -20.04 -4.37
C ARG A 35 -5.84 -20.28 -5.82
N LEU A 36 -5.11 -19.74 -6.79
CA LEU A 36 -5.42 -19.91 -8.21
C LEU A 36 -4.80 -21.19 -8.75
N GLU A 37 -5.61 -21.98 -9.44
CA GLU A 37 -5.14 -23.17 -10.15
C GLU A 37 -4.16 -22.81 -11.27
N GLY A 38 -3.09 -23.59 -11.38
CA GLY A 38 -2.05 -23.41 -12.39
C GLY A 38 -0.92 -22.47 -11.96
N LEU A 39 -0.92 -21.95 -10.73
CA LEU A 39 0.15 -21.11 -10.18
C LEU A 39 0.82 -21.80 -8.97
N ASP A 40 2.15 -21.81 -8.95
CA ASP A 40 2.96 -22.14 -7.77
C ASP A 40 3.67 -20.88 -7.27
N VAL A 41 3.20 -20.32 -6.16
CA VAL A 41 3.60 -18.99 -5.70
C VAL A 41 4.49 -19.09 -4.45
N GLU A 42 5.69 -18.52 -4.55
CA GLU A 42 6.61 -18.34 -3.44
C GLU A 42 6.79 -16.84 -3.09
N GLY A 43 7.04 -16.56 -1.81
CA GLY A 43 7.28 -15.20 -1.32
C GLY A 43 8.76 -14.84 -1.30
N LEU A 44 9.13 -13.65 -1.78
CA LEU A 44 10.48 -13.10 -1.67
C LEU A 44 10.58 -12.20 -0.43
N LEU A 45 11.31 -12.68 0.56
CA LEU A 45 11.69 -11.93 1.75
C LEU A 45 12.90 -11.04 1.44
N GLN A 46 12.72 -9.74 1.63
CA GLN A 46 13.73 -8.72 1.43
C GLN A 46 13.43 -7.53 2.36
N SER A 47 14.47 -6.82 2.79
CA SER A 47 14.33 -5.59 3.58
C SER A 47 14.61 -4.34 2.76
N SER A 48 13.95 -3.25 3.14
CA SER A 48 14.21 -1.91 2.61
C SER A 48 15.61 -1.40 3.01
N GLY A 49 16.02 -1.59 4.26
CA GLY A 49 17.17 -0.89 4.86
C GLY A 49 18.36 -1.74 5.29
N HIS A 50 18.19 -3.05 5.53
CA HIS A 50 19.23 -3.89 6.12
C HIS A 50 19.43 -5.21 5.37
N ALA A 51 20.64 -5.75 5.48
CA ALA A 51 20.99 -6.98 4.80
C ALA A 51 20.45 -8.19 5.58
N LEU A 52 19.81 -9.13 4.88
CA LEU A 52 19.31 -10.34 5.51
C LEU A 52 20.40 -11.41 5.64
N ALA A 53 20.28 -12.23 6.69
CA ALA A 53 21.07 -13.44 6.78
C ALA A 53 20.68 -14.41 5.65
N ARG A 54 21.62 -15.27 5.25
CA ARG A 54 21.31 -16.38 4.34
C ARG A 54 20.39 -17.37 5.04
N GLY A 55 19.37 -17.83 4.33
CA GLY A 55 18.60 -19.01 4.70
C GLY A 55 19.35 -20.31 4.37
N LEU A 56 18.58 -21.37 4.12
CA LEU A 56 19.07 -22.67 3.68
C LEU A 56 19.50 -22.62 2.20
N PRO A 57 20.47 -23.45 1.79
CA PRO A 57 20.79 -23.63 0.38
C PRO A 57 19.57 -24.15 -0.41
N VAL A 58 19.53 -23.88 -1.71
CA VAL A 58 18.43 -24.36 -2.58
C VAL A 58 18.45 -25.89 -2.70
N LYS A 59 19.65 -26.46 -2.83
CA LYS A 59 19.88 -27.90 -2.77
C LYS A 59 19.96 -28.34 -1.31
N ASP A 60 19.33 -29.46 -0.99
CA ASP A 60 19.49 -30.05 0.33
C ASP A 60 20.93 -30.55 0.50
N GLU A 61 21.57 -30.11 1.58
CA GLU A 61 22.94 -30.47 1.93
C GLU A 61 23.00 -31.45 3.11
N GLY A 62 21.86 -32.04 3.53
CA GLY A 62 21.80 -33.02 4.60
C GLY A 62 22.11 -32.44 5.98
N TRP A 63 21.78 -31.16 6.20
CA TRP A 63 22.03 -30.49 7.48
C TRP A 63 21.16 -31.09 8.59
N SER A 64 21.72 -31.22 9.80
CA SER A 64 20.95 -31.59 10.99
C SER A 64 19.91 -30.52 11.33
N ARG A 65 18.81 -30.93 11.97
CA ARG A 65 17.66 -30.06 12.25
C ARG A 65 18.03 -28.83 13.08
N ASP A 66 18.92 -28.96 14.06
CA ASP A 66 19.43 -27.86 14.88
C ASP A 66 20.18 -26.81 14.04
N LYS A 67 21.04 -27.25 13.10
CA LYS A 67 21.77 -26.36 12.19
C LYS A 67 20.81 -25.63 11.24
N GLN A 68 19.80 -26.33 10.73
CA GLN A 68 18.77 -25.73 9.89
C GLN A 68 18.00 -24.64 10.67
N LEU A 69 17.53 -24.95 11.88
CA LEU A 69 16.80 -24.02 12.74
C LEU A 69 17.65 -22.79 13.10
N ASN A 70 18.91 -22.99 13.48
CA ASN A 70 19.84 -21.89 13.76
C ASN A 70 20.08 -21.01 12.53
N ARG A 71 20.12 -21.60 11.33
CA ARG A 71 20.28 -20.82 10.08
C ARG A 71 19.04 -19.97 9.79
N LEU A 72 17.86 -20.57 9.89
CA LEU A 72 16.58 -19.89 9.65
C LEU A 72 16.31 -18.82 10.71
N SER A 73 16.63 -19.06 11.99
CA SER A 73 16.45 -18.06 13.05
C SER A 73 17.29 -16.80 12.82
N ARG A 74 18.49 -16.92 12.21
CA ARG A 74 19.30 -15.76 11.82
C ARG A 74 18.61 -14.90 10.76
N VAL A 75 17.80 -15.48 9.87
CA VAL A 75 16.97 -14.72 8.92
C VAL A 75 15.93 -13.91 9.68
N VAL A 76 15.19 -14.55 10.60
CA VAL A 76 14.19 -13.89 11.46
C VAL A 76 14.79 -12.75 12.27
N VAL A 77 15.94 -12.97 12.90
CA VAL A 77 16.67 -11.94 13.66
C VAL A 77 17.11 -10.80 12.73
N SER A 78 17.62 -11.12 11.53
CA SER A 78 18.03 -10.09 10.57
C SER A 78 16.88 -9.30 9.98
N LEU A 79 15.65 -9.84 9.99
CA LEU A 79 14.45 -9.12 9.55
C LEU A 79 14.01 -8.05 10.56
N ARG A 80 14.41 -8.18 11.84
CA ARG A 80 14.04 -7.23 12.91
C ARG A 80 15.16 -6.27 13.31
N LYS A 81 16.39 -6.43 12.79
CA LYS A 81 17.55 -5.64 13.20
C LYS A 81 17.73 -4.43 12.30
N GLU A 82 17.71 -3.24 12.87
CA GLU A 82 18.18 -2.02 12.22
C GLU A 82 19.69 -1.85 12.43
N VAL A 83 20.57 -2.21 11.48
CA VAL A 83 21.90 -1.54 11.38
C VAL A 83 22.59 -1.69 10.01
N HIS A 84 23.42 -0.67 9.76
CA HIS A 84 24.64 -0.52 8.95
C HIS A 84 24.52 0.15 7.58
N ASN A 85 25.20 1.29 7.50
CA ASN A 85 25.34 2.22 6.40
C ASN A 85 25.12 1.57 5.01
N PRO A 86 24.01 1.88 4.31
CA PRO A 86 23.68 1.24 3.02
C PRO A 86 24.68 1.57 1.90
N TYR A 87 25.60 2.53 2.09
CA TYR A 87 26.71 2.76 1.17
C TYR A 87 27.72 1.61 1.15
N VAL A 88 27.99 0.97 2.29
CA VAL A 88 28.94 -0.17 2.36
C VAL A 88 28.35 -1.37 1.61
N ALA A 89 27.05 -1.63 1.83
CA ALA A 89 26.33 -2.66 1.09
C ALA A 89 26.32 -2.39 -0.42
N ALA A 90 26.09 -1.14 -0.83
CA ALA A 90 26.11 -0.73 -2.23
C ALA A 90 27.48 -0.95 -2.90
N LEU A 91 28.58 -0.65 -2.21
CA LEU A 91 29.93 -0.85 -2.74
C LEU A 91 30.25 -2.35 -2.91
N GLY A 92 29.93 -3.18 -1.91
CA GLY A 92 30.12 -4.62 -2.00
C GLY A 92 29.30 -5.25 -3.13
N MET A 93 28.08 -4.74 -3.37
CA MET A 93 27.25 -5.15 -4.51
C MET A 93 27.84 -4.70 -5.86
N LEU A 94 28.40 -3.49 -5.93
CA LEU A 94 29.04 -3.01 -7.16
C LEU A 94 30.21 -3.90 -7.55
N VAL A 95 31.08 -4.27 -6.59
CA VAL A 95 32.19 -5.19 -6.85
C VAL A 95 31.68 -6.52 -7.41
N ARG A 96 30.61 -7.08 -6.83
CA ARG A 96 30.00 -8.32 -7.35
C ARG A 96 29.39 -8.17 -8.73
N ALA A 97 28.75 -7.04 -9.02
CA ALA A 97 28.18 -6.78 -10.33
C ALA A 97 29.28 -6.66 -11.41
N LEU A 98 30.42 -6.03 -11.08
CA LEU A 98 31.57 -5.92 -11.98
C LEU A 98 32.23 -7.27 -12.28
N THR A 99 32.17 -8.23 -11.35
CA THR A 99 32.65 -9.61 -11.58
C THR A 99 31.60 -10.52 -12.23
N GLY A 100 30.42 -9.99 -12.58
CA GLY A 100 29.32 -10.76 -13.17
C GLY A 100 28.58 -11.66 -12.18
N ALA A 101 28.87 -11.56 -10.89
CA ALA A 101 28.24 -12.39 -9.86
C ALA A 101 26.77 -12.01 -9.64
N THR A 102 25.93 -13.01 -9.44
CA THR A 102 24.51 -12.85 -9.12
C THR A 102 24.27 -12.94 -7.61
N GLU A 103 23.13 -12.40 -7.15
CA GLU A 103 22.61 -12.67 -5.83
C GLU A 103 21.76 -13.93 -5.84
N GLU A 104 22.30 -14.99 -5.24
CA GLU A 104 21.58 -16.24 -5.03
C GLU A 104 20.46 -16.08 -3.99
N LEU A 105 19.28 -16.60 -4.33
CA LEU A 105 18.14 -16.65 -3.43
C LEU A 105 18.20 -17.90 -2.56
N SER A 106 18.37 -17.72 -1.26
CA SER A 106 18.34 -18.84 -0.29
C SER A 106 16.90 -19.18 0.12
N ARG A 107 16.67 -20.42 0.57
CA ARG A 107 15.37 -20.91 1.04
C ARG A 107 15.09 -20.48 2.48
N PHE A 108 13.87 -20.09 2.77
CA PHE A 108 13.36 -19.94 4.13
C PHE A 108 12.18 -20.89 4.35
N GLU A 109 12.36 -21.88 5.22
CA GLU A 109 11.31 -22.81 5.57
C GLU A 109 10.47 -22.25 6.71
N ALA A 110 9.32 -21.68 6.36
CA ALA A 110 8.43 -21.02 7.29
C ALA A 110 7.83 -21.98 8.34
N ALA A 111 7.86 -23.31 8.13
CA ALA A 111 7.27 -24.29 9.04
C ALA A 111 7.74 -24.16 10.50
N ALA A 112 8.99 -23.74 10.73
CA ALA A 112 9.52 -23.51 12.08
C ALA A 112 9.24 -22.10 12.65
N PHE A 113 8.73 -21.18 11.83
CA PHE A 113 8.57 -19.76 12.13
C PHE A 113 7.23 -19.21 11.60
N ARG A 114 6.18 -20.04 11.58
CA ARG A 114 4.87 -19.70 10.99
C ARG A 114 4.26 -18.48 11.65
N ASP A 115 4.29 -18.43 12.98
CA ASP A 115 3.78 -17.30 13.77
C ASP A 115 4.52 -16.01 13.45
N PHE A 116 5.84 -16.08 13.27
CA PHE A 116 6.63 -14.92 12.87
C PHE A 116 6.23 -14.43 11.49
N ILE A 117 6.12 -15.32 10.50
CA ILE A 117 5.69 -14.97 9.14
C ILE A 117 4.29 -14.35 9.15
N TRP A 118 3.35 -14.96 9.87
CA TRP A 118 2.00 -14.44 10.01
C TRP A 118 1.98 -13.04 10.60
N GLN A 119 2.58 -12.85 11.76
CA GLN A 119 2.59 -11.57 12.48
C GLN A 119 3.36 -10.48 11.73
N ALA A 120 4.48 -10.83 11.10
CA ALA A 120 5.32 -9.86 10.40
C ALA A 120 4.73 -9.42 9.05
N LEU A 121 4.05 -10.32 8.33
CA LEU A 121 3.66 -10.07 6.95
C LEU A 121 2.16 -9.99 6.72
N PHE A 122 1.31 -10.73 7.44
CA PHE A 122 -0.06 -11.00 6.97
C PHE A 122 -1.17 -10.61 7.95
N ALA A 123 -0.91 -10.68 9.26
CA ALA A 123 -1.91 -10.47 10.32
C ALA A 123 -2.61 -9.11 10.30
N ARG A 124 -2.00 -8.11 9.64
CA ARG A 124 -2.53 -6.75 9.51
C ARG A 124 -3.68 -6.62 8.49
N THR A 125 -3.85 -7.59 7.59
CA THR A 125 -4.80 -7.48 6.47
C THR A 125 -5.61 -8.76 6.25
N LEU A 126 -5.09 -9.93 6.61
CA LEU A 126 -5.72 -11.21 6.37
C LEU A 126 -6.37 -11.77 7.65
N HIS A 127 -7.45 -12.54 7.49
CA HIS A 127 -8.13 -13.21 8.59
C HIS A 127 -7.34 -14.44 9.06
N ALA A 128 -7.50 -14.85 10.33
CA ALA A 128 -6.80 -16.02 10.88
C ALA A 128 -7.02 -17.32 10.08
N GLU A 129 -8.13 -17.42 9.35
CA GLU A 129 -8.41 -18.53 8.41
C GLU A 129 -7.42 -18.60 7.23
N ASP A 130 -6.77 -17.50 6.87
CA ASP A 130 -5.74 -17.46 5.84
C ASP A 130 -4.35 -17.90 6.36
N PHE A 131 -4.20 -18.16 7.67
CA PHE A 131 -2.92 -18.47 8.31
C PHE A 131 -2.19 -19.61 7.61
N ASP A 132 -2.88 -20.74 7.38
CA ASP A 132 -2.28 -21.90 6.71
C ASP A 132 -1.92 -21.57 5.26
N SER A 133 -2.81 -20.91 4.53
CA SER A 133 -2.66 -20.59 3.10
C SER A 133 -1.40 -19.77 2.80
N VAL A 134 -0.98 -18.89 3.71
CA VAL A 134 0.21 -18.06 3.53
C VAL A 134 1.43 -18.63 4.23
N THR A 135 1.30 -19.19 5.43
CA THR A 135 2.48 -19.68 6.20
C THR A 135 3.03 -21.01 5.71
N GLN A 136 2.26 -21.80 4.94
CA GLN A 136 2.74 -23.03 4.30
C GLN A 136 3.41 -22.80 2.94
N ALA A 137 3.44 -21.56 2.45
CA ALA A 137 4.08 -21.23 1.19
C ALA A 137 5.61 -21.41 1.24
N GLY A 138 6.23 -21.58 0.07
CA GLY A 138 7.68 -21.46 -0.07
C GLY A 138 8.12 -20.00 0.05
N TYR A 139 9.26 -19.78 0.70
CA TYR A 139 9.88 -18.45 0.80
C TYR A 139 11.32 -18.47 0.31
N ARG A 140 11.70 -17.40 -0.37
CA ARG A 140 13.07 -17.10 -0.80
C ARG A 140 13.57 -15.86 -0.07
N VAL A 141 14.87 -15.79 0.17
CA VAL A 141 15.51 -14.66 0.86
C VAL A 141 16.51 -14.01 -0.08
N ALA A 142 16.28 -12.74 -0.40
CA ALA A 142 17.28 -11.85 -0.98
C ALA A 142 17.97 -11.06 0.13
N ARG A 143 19.29 -11.14 0.22
CA ARG A 143 20.03 -10.51 1.33
C ARG A 143 20.30 -9.03 1.09
N VAL A 144 20.21 -8.61 -0.16
CA VAL A 144 20.57 -7.29 -0.64
C VAL A 144 19.44 -6.30 -0.28
N PRO A 145 19.73 -5.25 0.52
CA PRO A 145 18.73 -4.26 0.90
C PRO A 145 18.29 -3.41 -0.30
N TRP A 146 17.00 -3.13 -0.40
CA TRP A 146 16.42 -2.33 -1.50
C TRP A 146 17.08 -0.95 -1.64
N THR A 147 17.30 -0.24 -0.52
CA THR A 147 17.96 1.07 -0.50
C THR A 147 19.40 1.01 -1.02
N ALA A 148 20.14 -0.07 -0.72
CA ALA A 148 21.51 -0.25 -1.20
C ALA A 148 21.54 -0.46 -2.72
N MET A 149 20.53 -1.13 -3.28
CA MET A 149 20.39 -1.30 -4.73
C MET A 149 20.23 0.04 -5.46
N HIS A 150 19.37 0.92 -4.95
CA HIS A 150 19.23 2.26 -5.52
C HIS A 150 20.50 3.10 -5.36
N ARG A 151 21.17 3.02 -4.20
CA ARG A 151 22.43 3.76 -3.99
C ARG A 151 23.52 3.30 -4.96
N MET A 152 23.64 2.00 -5.23
CA MET A 152 24.55 1.47 -6.24
C MET A 152 24.26 2.08 -7.63
N ALA A 153 22.99 2.14 -8.03
CA ALA A 153 22.59 2.72 -9.31
C ALA A 153 22.88 4.22 -9.39
N LEU A 154 22.61 4.98 -8.32
CA LEU A 154 22.87 6.43 -8.29
C LEU A 154 24.38 6.74 -8.28
N LEU A 155 25.21 5.91 -7.65
CA LEU A 155 26.68 6.03 -7.67
C LEU A 155 27.23 5.78 -9.07
N THR A 156 26.81 4.67 -9.70
CA THR A 156 27.28 4.30 -11.04
C THR A 156 26.76 5.22 -12.13
N ARG A 157 25.60 5.86 -11.94
CA ARG A 157 25.09 6.89 -12.86
C ARG A 157 26.08 8.02 -13.12
N LYS A 158 26.88 8.41 -12.11
CA LYS A 158 27.93 9.43 -12.29
C LYS A 158 29.00 9.00 -13.30
N LEU A 159 29.06 7.72 -13.64
CA LEU A 159 29.96 7.11 -14.63
C LEU A 159 29.28 6.87 -15.98
N GLY A 160 28.05 7.36 -16.19
CA GLY A 160 27.33 7.30 -17.47
C GLY A 160 26.19 6.27 -17.54
N HIS A 161 26.06 5.35 -16.57
CA HIS A 161 24.98 4.36 -16.57
C HIS A 161 24.55 3.94 -15.16
N ALA A 162 23.25 3.75 -14.94
CA ALA A 162 22.71 3.21 -13.68
C ALA A 162 22.84 1.68 -13.66
N THR A 163 23.76 1.15 -12.86
CA THR A 163 23.97 -0.30 -12.70
C THR A 163 23.20 -0.81 -11.49
N TYR A 164 22.45 -1.90 -11.70
CA TYR A 164 21.71 -2.60 -10.66
C TYR A 164 22.23 -4.03 -10.49
N PRO A 165 22.10 -4.65 -9.30
CA PRO A 165 22.45 -6.04 -9.11
C PRO A 165 21.55 -6.97 -9.94
N ARG A 166 22.02 -8.20 -10.17
CA ARG A 166 21.22 -9.28 -10.76
C ARG A 166 20.84 -10.29 -9.68
N LEU A 167 19.55 -10.54 -9.49
CA LEU A 167 19.05 -11.64 -8.67
C LEU A 167 19.02 -12.92 -9.51
N ASP A 168 19.45 -14.03 -8.92
CA ASP A 168 19.30 -15.34 -9.53
C ASP A 168 17.89 -15.88 -9.26
N THR A 169 16.98 -15.57 -10.18
CA THR A 169 15.59 -16.04 -10.14
C THR A 169 15.38 -17.32 -10.96
N ARG A 170 16.45 -18.05 -11.30
CA ARG A 170 16.31 -19.31 -12.05
C ARG A 170 15.39 -20.28 -11.29
N GLY A 171 14.53 -20.96 -12.05
CA GLY A 171 13.49 -21.83 -11.49
C GLY A 171 12.16 -21.12 -11.20
N PHE A 172 12.04 -19.83 -11.51
CA PHE A 172 10.76 -19.11 -11.56
C PHE A 172 10.53 -18.58 -12.97
N ASP A 173 9.30 -18.72 -13.45
CA ASP A 173 8.86 -18.21 -14.76
C ASP A 173 8.56 -16.71 -14.66
N VAL A 174 7.98 -16.28 -13.54
CA VAL A 174 7.59 -14.88 -13.29
C VAL A 174 8.08 -14.42 -11.93
N MET A 175 8.59 -13.20 -11.86
CA MET A 175 8.74 -12.45 -10.62
C MET A 175 7.80 -11.24 -10.64
N ILE A 176 6.96 -11.09 -9.63
CA ILE A 176 6.11 -9.92 -9.42
C ILE A 176 6.78 -9.02 -8.38
N ALA A 177 7.10 -7.79 -8.77
CA ALA A 177 7.60 -6.75 -7.89
C ALA A 177 6.51 -5.70 -7.63
N GLU A 178 6.41 -5.20 -6.41
CA GLU A 178 5.33 -4.31 -5.99
C GLU A 178 5.61 -2.84 -6.32
N THR A 179 6.83 -2.49 -6.70
CA THR A 179 7.22 -1.16 -7.20
C THR A 179 8.30 -1.34 -8.26
N PRO A 180 8.70 -0.30 -9.03
CA PRO A 180 9.85 -0.40 -9.92
C PRO A 180 11.05 -1.02 -9.19
N TYR A 181 11.49 -2.19 -9.66
CA TYR A 181 12.36 -3.06 -8.89
C TYR A 181 13.82 -2.74 -9.18
N PRO A 182 14.65 -2.39 -8.17
CA PRO A 182 16.03 -1.98 -8.37
C PRO A 182 16.98 -3.18 -8.54
N ALA A 183 16.58 -4.19 -9.31
CA ALA A 183 17.46 -5.29 -9.70
C ALA A 183 17.03 -5.86 -11.05
N ARG A 184 17.96 -6.55 -11.71
CA ARG A 184 17.66 -7.40 -12.87
C ARG A 184 17.35 -8.81 -12.41
N VAL A 185 16.47 -9.50 -13.11
CA VAL A 185 16.15 -10.93 -12.91
C VAL A 185 16.95 -11.80 -13.88
N SER A 186 16.91 -13.13 -13.69
CA SER A 186 17.49 -14.08 -14.63
C SER A 186 16.75 -14.03 -15.98
N GLY A 187 17.44 -14.26 -17.10
CA GLY A 187 16.88 -14.08 -18.44
C GLY A 187 15.68 -15.00 -18.78
N ALA A 188 15.54 -16.13 -18.08
CA ALA A 188 14.40 -17.04 -18.19
C ALA A 188 13.20 -16.63 -17.31
N THR A 189 13.32 -15.57 -16.51
CA THR A 189 12.26 -15.08 -15.62
C THR A 189 11.71 -13.77 -16.15
N ARG A 190 10.38 -13.68 -16.31
CA ARG A 190 9.71 -12.42 -16.62
C ARG A 190 9.57 -11.57 -15.36
N LEU A 191 9.97 -10.31 -15.42
CA LEU A 191 9.62 -9.34 -14.38
C LEU A 191 8.27 -8.68 -14.70
N VAL A 192 7.31 -8.79 -13.79
CA VAL A 192 6.06 -8.03 -13.77
C VAL A 192 6.15 -6.99 -12.65
N VAL A 193 6.09 -5.72 -12.99
CA VAL A 193 6.04 -4.62 -12.02
C VAL A 193 4.57 -4.27 -11.79
N ARG A 194 4.11 -4.43 -10.56
CA ARG A 194 2.88 -3.82 -10.07
C ARG A 194 3.12 -2.32 -9.96
N TYR A 195 2.55 -1.55 -10.89
CA TYR A 195 2.81 -0.12 -10.95
C TYR A 195 1.66 0.63 -10.26
N HIS A 196 1.95 1.19 -9.08
CA HIS A 196 0.96 1.87 -8.24
C HIS A 196 0.72 3.30 -8.69
N ASP A 197 1.76 4.09 -8.94
CA ASP A 197 1.63 5.46 -9.41
C ASP A 197 2.93 6.00 -10.03
N ALA A 198 2.80 7.15 -10.71
CA ALA A 198 3.91 7.93 -11.21
C ALA A 198 4.17 9.21 -10.39
N ILE A 199 3.66 9.28 -9.14
CA ILE A 199 3.76 10.46 -8.27
C ILE A 199 5.22 10.92 -8.11
N PRO A 200 6.23 10.03 -7.93
CA PRO A 200 7.62 10.46 -7.83
C PRO A 200 8.16 11.21 -9.04
N LEU A 201 7.54 11.07 -10.21
CA LEU A 201 7.95 11.72 -11.45
C LEU A 201 7.07 12.92 -11.81
N LEU A 202 5.75 12.80 -11.61
CA LEU A 202 4.78 13.82 -12.04
C LEU A 202 4.43 14.81 -10.93
N MET A 203 4.59 14.42 -9.66
CA MET A 203 4.31 15.24 -8.49
C MET A 203 5.45 15.17 -7.45
N PRO A 204 6.73 15.34 -7.84
CA PRO A 204 7.86 15.16 -6.92
C PRO A 204 7.83 16.13 -5.74
N HIS A 205 7.14 17.28 -5.86
CA HIS A 205 6.95 18.26 -4.78
C HIS A 205 6.00 17.78 -3.66
N THR A 206 5.41 16.59 -3.81
CA THR A 206 4.43 16.04 -2.85
C THR A 206 4.99 14.86 -2.02
N ILE A 207 6.26 14.51 -2.19
CA ILE A 207 6.90 13.35 -1.54
C ILE A 207 8.13 13.76 -0.72
N SER A 208 8.56 12.89 0.20
CA SER A 208 9.83 13.02 0.93
C SER A 208 11.04 12.93 0.01
N ASP A 209 12.21 13.39 0.50
CA ASP A 209 13.53 13.28 -0.17
C ASP A 209 13.46 13.38 -1.69
N MET A 210 12.80 14.45 -2.18
CA MET A 210 12.28 14.57 -3.54
C MET A 210 13.30 14.15 -4.61
N ALA A 211 14.53 14.65 -4.50
CA ALA A 211 15.61 14.33 -5.45
C ALA A 211 16.00 12.84 -5.44
N TYR A 212 16.04 12.21 -4.26
CA TYR A 212 16.37 10.79 -4.14
C TYR A 212 15.25 9.91 -4.65
N HIS A 213 14.00 10.15 -4.24
CA HIS A 213 12.86 9.32 -4.66
C HIS A 213 12.56 9.46 -6.15
N GLN A 214 12.61 10.69 -6.68
CA GLN A 214 12.46 10.92 -8.12
C GLN A 214 13.53 10.16 -8.90
N ALA A 215 14.81 10.29 -8.52
CA ALA A 215 15.89 9.65 -9.24
C ALA A 215 15.88 8.12 -9.10
N SER A 216 15.65 7.60 -7.89
CA SER A 216 15.60 6.16 -7.62
C SER A 216 14.45 5.48 -8.36
N HIS A 217 13.26 6.09 -8.35
CA HIS A 217 12.09 5.62 -9.10
C HIS A 217 12.33 5.66 -10.60
N TYR A 218 12.78 6.79 -11.15
CA TYR A 218 13.04 6.95 -12.59
C TYR A 218 14.05 5.91 -13.10
N HIS A 219 15.18 5.75 -12.41
CA HIS A 219 16.23 4.86 -12.88
C HIS A 219 15.84 3.39 -12.77
N ALA A 220 15.13 2.98 -11.72
CA ALA A 220 14.64 1.61 -11.61
C ALA A 220 13.60 1.34 -12.71
N LEU A 221 12.61 2.22 -12.84
CA LEU A 221 11.56 2.11 -13.85
C LEU A 221 12.14 2.04 -15.27
N ARG A 222 13.03 2.97 -15.65
CA ARG A 222 13.70 2.95 -16.95
C ARG A 222 14.46 1.65 -17.17
N THR A 223 15.20 1.16 -16.18
CA THR A 223 15.92 -0.11 -16.30
C THR A 223 14.96 -1.30 -16.42
N ASN A 224 13.82 -1.30 -15.74
CA ASN A 224 12.80 -2.35 -15.91
C ASN A 224 12.21 -2.30 -17.34
N VAL A 225 11.89 -1.11 -17.85
CA VAL A 225 11.39 -0.90 -19.22
C VAL A 225 12.37 -1.45 -20.26
N GLU A 226 13.65 -1.07 -20.16
CA GLU A 226 14.74 -1.52 -21.04
C GLU A 226 14.98 -3.03 -20.95
N ALA A 227 14.80 -3.62 -19.77
CA ALA A 227 14.99 -5.05 -19.53
C ALA A 227 13.79 -5.92 -19.97
N GLY A 228 12.78 -5.37 -20.65
CA GLY A 228 11.66 -6.18 -21.11
C GLY A 228 10.57 -6.42 -20.06
N ALA A 229 10.55 -5.68 -18.94
CA ALA A 229 9.54 -5.87 -17.90
C ALA A 229 8.11 -5.60 -18.41
N HIS A 230 7.17 -6.27 -17.75
CA HIS A 230 5.75 -6.12 -17.93
C HIS A 230 5.17 -5.30 -16.78
N PHE A 231 4.04 -4.62 -17.00
CA PHE A 231 3.45 -3.70 -16.03
C PHE A 231 1.98 -4.03 -15.77
N ALA A 232 1.66 -4.31 -14.52
CA ALA A 232 0.28 -4.42 -14.05
C ALA A 232 -0.07 -3.14 -13.27
N CYS A 233 -0.69 -2.18 -13.95
CA CYS A 233 -1.05 -0.87 -13.40
C CYS A 233 -2.32 -0.98 -12.55
N VAL A 234 -2.36 -0.30 -11.40
CA VAL A 234 -3.48 -0.38 -10.43
C VAL A 234 -4.75 0.37 -10.85
N SER A 235 -4.64 1.21 -11.89
CA SER A 235 -5.72 1.96 -12.50
C SER A 235 -5.35 2.31 -13.93
N GLU A 236 -6.34 2.62 -14.76
CA GLU A 236 -6.11 3.09 -16.12
C GLU A 236 -5.43 4.45 -16.10
N SER A 237 -5.76 5.33 -15.15
CA SER A 237 -5.01 6.58 -14.97
C SER A 237 -3.52 6.33 -14.72
N THR A 238 -3.16 5.38 -13.84
CA THR A 238 -1.76 5.00 -13.62
C THR A 238 -1.11 4.41 -14.88
N ARG A 239 -1.86 3.62 -15.67
CA ARG A 239 -1.39 3.10 -16.96
C ARG A 239 -1.10 4.24 -17.93
N GLN A 240 -2.00 5.21 -18.04
CA GLN A 240 -1.81 6.38 -18.91
C GLN A 240 -0.61 7.22 -18.50
N ASP A 241 -0.38 7.40 -17.19
CA ASP A 241 0.82 8.07 -16.69
C ASP A 241 2.10 7.30 -17.04
N LEU A 242 2.10 5.98 -16.93
CA LEU A 242 3.22 5.15 -17.40
C LEU A 242 3.47 5.34 -18.90
N LEU A 243 2.43 5.34 -19.72
CA LEU A 243 2.55 5.48 -21.18
C LEU A 243 2.96 6.88 -21.62
N ARG A 244 2.62 7.93 -20.87
CA ARG A 244 3.14 9.29 -21.08
C ARG A 244 4.65 9.36 -20.91
N ILE A 245 5.21 8.57 -19.99
CA ILE A 245 6.64 8.55 -19.68
C ILE A 245 7.38 7.56 -20.59
N PHE A 246 6.80 6.39 -20.83
CA PHE A 246 7.40 5.29 -21.60
C PHE A 246 6.38 4.67 -22.58
N PRO A 247 6.03 5.36 -23.68
CA PRO A 247 5.00 4.88 -24.62
C PRO A 247 5.31 3.49 -25.21
N GLN A 248 6.59 3.13 -25.31
CA GLN A 248 7.04 1.84 -25.84
C GLN A 248 6.62 0.61 -25.01
N VAL A 249 6.02 0.78 -23.83
CA VAL A 249 5.53 -0.34 -23.00
C VAL A 249 4.05 -0.65 -23.19
N GLU A 250 3.36 0.01 -24.12
CA GLU A 250 1.92 -0.16 -24.35
C GLU A 250 1.48 -1.63 -24.48
N SER A 251 2.20 -2.42 -25.28
CA SER A 251 1.93 -3.86 -25.48
C SER A 251 2.28 -4.74 -24.27
N ARG A 252 2.96 -4.18 -23.27
CA ARG A 252 3.42 -4.87 -22.05
C ARG A 252 2.80 -4.28 -20.78
N ALA A 253 1.84 -3.36 -20.91
CA ALA A 253 1.17 -2.69 -19.80
C ALA A 253 -0.33 -2.99 -19.80
N VAL A 254 -0.82 -3.57 -18.72
CA VAL A 254 -2.24 -3.89 -18.49
C VAL A 254 -2.73 -3.19 -17.23
N THR A 255 -4.01 -2.84 -17.20
CA THR A 255 -4.68 -2.34 -15.99
C THR A 255 -5.32 -3.50 -15.26
N ILE A 256 -4.87 -3.79 -14.05
CA ILE A 256 -5.52 -4.72 -13.11
C ILE A 256 -5.68 -3.95 -11.80
N HIS A 257 -6.90 -3.67 -11.37
CA HIS A 257 -7.14 -2.85 -10.17
C HIS A 257 -6.65 -3.51 -8.88
N ASN A 258 -6.39 -2.71 -7.84
CA ASN A 258 -6.10 -3.24 -6.51
C ASN A 258 -7.33 -3.94 -5.92
N MET A 259 -7.09 -4.87 -5.00
CA MET A 259 -8.13 -5.57 -4.27
C MET A 259 -8.46 -4.88 -2.95
N VAL A 260 -9.75 -4.76 -2.64
CA VAL A 260 -10.20 -4.38 -1.29
C VAL A 260 -10.32 -5.61 -0.40
N SER A 261 -9.92 -5.49 0.87
CA SER A 261 -10.00 -6.61 1.82
C SER A 261 -11.44 -7.01 2.07
N HIS A 262 -11.67 -8.32 2.22
CA HIS A 262 -12.96 -8.89 2.67
C HIS A 262 -13.33 -8.45 4.09
N HIS A 263 -12.40 -7.84 4.84
CA HIS A 263 -12.70 -7.19 6.11
C HIS A 263 -13.63 -5.99 6.00
N TYR A 264 -13.85 -5.45 4.80
CA TYR A 264 -14.77 -4.34 4.58
C TYR A 264 -16.06 -4.87 3.93
N TYR A 265 -17.13 -4.80 4.70
CA TYR A 265 -18.46 -5.25 4.35
C TYR A 265 -19.50 -4.35 5.03
N PRO A 266 -20.77 -4.40 4.60
CA PRO A 266 -21.81 -3.56 5.18
C PRO A 266 -21.86 -3.69 6.70
N GLU A 267 -21.59 -2.60 7.42
CA GLU A 267 -21.59 -2.56 8.87
C GLU A 267 -22.99 -2.21 9.38
N LEU A 268 -23.56 -3.11 10.18
CA LEU A 268 -24.95 -3.04 10.64
C LEU A 268 -25.07 -2.66 12.13
N SER A 269 -23.93 -2.56 12.83
CA SER A 269 -23.89 -2.16 14.24
C SER A 269 -24.36 -0.72 14.43
N THR A 270 -24.72 -0.39 15.68
CA THR A 270 -25.10 0.97 16.07
C THR A 270 -23.86 1.86 16.29
N PRO A 271 -23.97 3.20 16.21
CA PRO A 271 -22.84 4.11 16.45
C PRO A 271 -22.37 4.17 17.92
N ALA A 272 -22.97 3.39 18.83
CA ALA A 272 -22.70 3.45 20.27
C ALA A 272 -21.23 3.17 20.64
N ARG A 273 -20.50 2.43 19.80
CA ARG A 273 -19.07 2.13 20.00
C ARG A 273 -18.13 3.18 19.41
N VAL A 274 -18.61 4.13 18.61
CA VAL A 274 -17.74 5.16 18.01
C VAL A 274 -17.01 6.00 19.06
N PRO A 275 -17.66 6.50 20.14
CA PRO A 275 -16.96 7.24 21.19
C PRO A 275 -15.91 6.39 21.93
N GLU A 276 -16.16 5.09 22.09
CA GLU A 276 -15.20 4.14 22.67
C GLU A 276 -13.98 3.98 21.75
N VAL A 277 -14.19 3.71 20.45
CA VAL A 277 -13.13 3.57 19.46
C VAL A 277 -12.26 4.83 19.42
N ILE A 278 -12.86 6.02 19.36
CA ILE A 278 -12.09 7.29 19.39
C ILE A 278 -11.25 7.35 20.66
N ARG A 279 -11.83 7.15 21.85
CA ARG A 279 -11.08 7.22 23.12
C ARG A 279 -9.92 6.23 23.20
N THR A 280 -10.12 4.98 22.76
CA THR A 280 -9.12 3.92 22.85
C THR A 280 -8.03 4.03 21.78
N ARG A 281 -8.29 4.71 20.67
CA ARG A 281 -7.35 4.85 19.54
C ARG A 281 -6.70 6.23 19.43
N LEU A 282 -7.00 7.14 20.35
CA LEU A 282 -6.18 8.33 20.54
C LEU A 282 -4.79 7.88 20.96
N ASN A 283 -3.78 8.41 20.28
CA ASN A 283 -2.41 8.04 20.53
C ASN A 283 -1.81 8.98 21.58
N ASP A 284 -1.00 8.42 22.49
CA ASP A 284 -0.16 9.16 23.44
C ASP A 284 1.12 9.72 22.77
N ASP A 285 1.22 9.69 21.44
CA ASP A 285 2.32 10.29 20.69
C ASP A 285 2.48 11.77 21.10
N GLU A 286 3.62 12.07 21.71
CA GLU A 286 3.96 13.39 22.23
C GLU A 286 3.84 14.47 21.13
N ALA A 287 4.13 14.10 19.87
CA ALA A 287 4.00 15.00 18.72
C ALA A 287 2.55 15.42 18.47
N LEU A 288 1.58 14.53 18.70
CA LEU A 288 0.16 14.82 18.57
C LEU A 288 -0.37 15.64 19.76
N GLY A 289 0.26 15.53 20.93
CA GLY A 289 -0.13 16.27 22.15
C GLY A 289 -1.58 16.01 22.57
N GLN A 290 -2.13 14.85 22.17
CA GLN A 290 -3.50 14.47 22.47
C GLN A 290 -3.64 14.15 23.95
N ARG A 291 -4.75 14.59 24.54
CA ARG A 291 -5.18 14.14 25.87
C ARG A 291 -6.53 13.50 25.70
N SER A 292 -6.80 12.47 26.51
CA SER A 292 -8.12 11.83 26.52
C SER A 292 -9.21 12.91 26.62
N PRO A 293 -10.21 12.93 25.73
CA PRO A 293 -11.23 13.97 25.71
C PRO A 293 -11.98 13.87 27.04
N ARG A 294 -12.20 15.02 27.70
CA ARG A 294 -12.84 15.02 29.02
C ARG A 294 -14.23 14.38 28.96
N GLU A 295 -14.99 14.63 27.88
CA GLU A 295 -16.30 14.00 27.62
C GLU A 295 -16.55 13.91 26.10
N LEU A 296 -16.85 12.71 25.59
CA LEU A 296 -17.51 12.52 24.29
C LEU A 296 -18.97 12.17 24.57
N GLY A 297 -19.91 12.81 23.87
CA GLY A 297 -21.33 12.45 23.97
C GLY A 297 -21.59 11.01 23.52
N GLU A 298 -22.79 10.50 23.80
CA GLU A 298 -23.22 9.15 23.40
C GLU A 298 -23.19 8.93 21.88
N ARG A 299 -23.26 10.01 21.11
CA ARG A 299 -23.09 10.04 19.65
C ARG A 299 -22.09 11.12 19.27
N VAL A 300 -21.22 10.78 18.34
CA VAL A 300 -20.28 11.72 17.73
C VAL A 300 -20.76 11.97 16.30
N ASP A 301 -21.00 13.23 15.96
CA ASP A 301 -21.25 13.65 14.59
C ASP A 301 -19.92 14.07 13.96
N TYR A 302 -19.49 13.44 12.86
CA TYR A 302 -18.15 13.65 12.33
C TYR A 302 -18.01 13.42 10.82
N LEU A 303 -17.00 14.10 10.28
CA LEU A 303 -16.35 13.74 9.02
C LEU A 303 -15.18 12.79 9.30
N LEU A 304 -14.93 11.87 8.37
CA LEU A 304 -13.81 10.94 8.45
C LEU A 304 -12.82 11.18 7.31
N MET A 305 -11.53 11.12 7.60
CA MET A 305 -10.46 11.02 6.61
C MET A 305 -9.54 9.87 6.99
N VAL A 306 -9.24 8.96 6.06
CA VAL A 306 -8.35 7.82 6.33
C VAL A 306 -7.15 7.90 5.40
N SER A 307 -6.04 8.42 5.92
CA SER A 307 -4.80 8.57 5.16
C SER A 307 -3.63 8.90 6.05
N THR A 308 -2.41 8.53 5.63
CA THR A 308 -1.17 9.07 6.18
C THR A 308 -1.18 10.60 6.13
N LEU A 309 -0.73 11.25 7.22
CA LEU A 309 -0.62 12.70 7.30
C LEU A 309 0.56 13.20 6.45
N GLU A 310 0.28 13.57 5.22
CA GLU A 310 1.25 14.11 4.27
C GLU A 310 0.62 15.17 3.34
N PRO A 311 1.42 16.06 2.72
CA PRO A 311 0.92 17.15 1.88
C PRO A 311 0.00 16.70 0.73
N ARG A 312 0.34 15.58 0.07
CA ARG A 312 -0.39 15.06 -1.09
C ARG A 312 -1.86 14.77 -0.81
N LYS A 313 -2.17 14.34 0.42
CA LYS A 313 -3.52 14.00 0.87
C LYS A 313 -4.38 15.23 1.18
N ASN A 314 -3.82 16.45 1.09
CA ASN A 314 -4.55 17.71 1.14
C ASN A 314 -5.39 17.94 2.42
N HIS A 315 -4.83 17.56 3.57
CA HIS A 315 -5.42 17.79 4.90
C HIS A 315 -5.82 19.26 5.14
N ALA A 316 -5.09 20.20 4.53
CA ALA A 316 -5.36 21.63 4.66
C ALA A 316 -6.70 22.06 4.04
N ALA A 317 -7.06 21.53 2.86
CA ALA A 317 -8.35 21.82 2.24
C ALA A 317 -9.50 21.28 3.08
N LEU A 318 -9.37 20.03 3.59
CA LEU A 318 -10.40 19.43 4.45
C LEU A 318 -10.57 20.21 5.75
N LEU A 319 -9.49 20.62 6.40
CA LEU A 319 -9.58 21.42 7.62
C LEU A 319 -10.32 22.73 7.37
N SER A 320 -9.97 23.45 6.29
CA SER A 320 -10.62 24.71 5.95
C SER A 320 -12.11 24.53 5.62
N ALA A 321 -12.46 23.49 4.85
CA ALA A 321 -13.85 23.19 4.54
C ALA A 321 -14.66 22.82 5.80
N TRP A 322 -14.07 22.03 6.69
CA TRP A 322 -14.67 21.67 7.96
C TRP A 322 -14.87 22.89 8.88
N GLU A 323 -13.89 23.80 8.96
CA GLU A 323 -14.02 25.07 9.70
C GLU A 323 -15.20 25.91 9.17
N GLN A 324 -15.39 25.99 7.84
CA GLN A 324 -16.52 26.70 7.23
C GLN A 324 -17.88 26.08 7.61
N LEU A 325 -17.99 24.75 7.54
CA LEU A 325 -19.22 24.03 7.91
C LEU A 325 -19.59 24.26 9.38
N ARG A 326 -18.58 24.31 10.25
CA ARG A 326 -18.75 24.56 11.68
C ARG A 326 -19.14 25.99 12.00
N ALA A 327 -18.54 26.96 11.31
CA ALA A 327 -18.93 28.36 11.46
C ALA A 327 -20.37 28.62 10.97
N GLY A 328 -20.87 27.77 10.06
CA GLY A 328 -22.23 27.81 9.55
C GLY A 328 -23.18 26.85 10.27
N ALA A 329 -23.70 25.87 9.54
CA ALA A 329 -24.84 25.04 9.95
C ALA A 329 -24.50 23.88 10.91
N HIS A 330 -23.21 23.57 11.13
CA HIS A 330 -22.79 22.36 11.83
C HIS A 330 -21.76 22.61 12.95
N PRO A 331 -22.05 23.45 13.97
CA PRO A 331 -21.07 23.86 14.99
C PRO A 331 -20.45 22.69 15.78
N ASP A 332 -21.23 21.61 15.97
CA ASP A 332 -20.81 20.43 16.75
C ASP A 332 -20.12 19.33 15.91
N LEU A 333 -20.01 19.51 14.58
CA LEU A 333 -19.40 18.54 13.69
C LEU A 333 -17.92 18.35 14.01
N LYS A 334 -17.51 17.13 14.31
CA LYS A 334 -16.12 16.76 14.61
C LYS A 334 -15.37 16.34 13.35
N LEU A 335 -14.04 16.33 13.42
CA LEU A 335 -13.18 15.77 12.38
C LEU A 335 -12.38 14.60 12.94
N VAL A 336 -12.54 13.41 12.35
CA VAL A 336 -11.75 12.22 12.70
C VAL A 336 -10.81 11.92 11.54
N VAL A 337 -9.51 11.88 11.83
CA VAL A 337 -8.46 11.50 10.88
C VAL A 337 -7.84 10.20 11.36
N VAL A 338 -7.78 9.18 10.51
CA VAL A 338 -7.13 7.90 10.81
C VAL A 338 -5.90 7.75 9.93
N GLY A 339 -4.72 7.71 10.54
CA GLY A 339 -3.48 7.48 9.80
C GLY A 339 -2.21 7.89 10.53
N MET A 340 -1.09 7.33 10.06
CA MET A 340 0.24 7.58 10.62
C MET A 340 0.77 8.97 10.22
N LEU A 341 1.72 9.49 11.00
CA LEU A 341 2.48 10.69 10.62
C LEU A 341 3.38 10.38 9.41
N GLY A 342 3.18 11.11 8.31
CA GLY A 342 3.97 11.00 7.10
C GLY A 342 5.06 12.08 7.02
N TRP A 343 5.55 12.29 5.80
CA TRP A 343 6.48 13.38 5.51
C TRP A 343 5.81 14.76 5.60
N GLN A 344 6.55 15.78 6.04
CA GLN A 344 6.06 17.16 6.16
C GLN A 344 4.69 17.24 6.85
N HIS A 345 4.52 16.44 7.90
CA HIS A 345 3.29 16.42 8.67
C HIS A 345 3.23 17.59 9.66
N GLU A 346 4.36 18.20 10.03
CA GLU A 346 4.45 19.23 11.07
C GLU A 346 3.61 20.48 10.76
N PRO A 347 3.58 21.02 9.52
CA PRO A 347 2.67 22.12 9.18
C PRO A 347 1.20 21.73 9.28
N ILE A 348 0.85 20.47 8.98
CA ILE A 348 -0.52 19.94 9.10
C ILE A 348 -0.88 19.86 10.59
N LEU A 349 -0.03 19.22 11.40
CA LEU A 349 -0.24 19.09 12.84
C LEU A 349 -0.32 20.45 13.54
N ARG A 350 0.47 21.44 13.13
CA ARG A 350 0.39 22.79 13.69
C ARG A 350 -1.00 23.40 13.52
N LYS A 351 -1.64 23.16 12.38
CA LYS A 351 -3.02 23.61 12.13
C LYS A 351 -4.06 22.77 12.87
N PHE A 352 -3.81 21.47 13.04
CA PHE A 352 -4.72 20.58 13.78
C PHE A 352 -4.69 20.82 15.29
N ARG A 353 -3.55 21.20 15.85
CA ARG A 353 -3.31 21.26 17.30
C ARG A 353 -4.37 22.05 18.09
N PRO A 354 -4.79 23.28 17.69
CA PRO A 354 -5.83 24.01 18.42
C PRO A 354 -7.18 23.26 18.46
N TRP A 355 -7.50 22.49 17.41
CA TRP A 355 -8.73 21.71 17.31
C TRP A 355 -8.66 20.39 18.07
N ILE A 356 -7.46 19.80 18.13
CA ILE A 356 -7.17 18.65 18.98
C ILE A 356 -7.33 19.03 20.46
N GLU A 357 -6.72 20.14 20.88
CA GLU A 357 -6.78 20.64 22.27
C GLU A 357 -8.22 20.95 22.71
N ARG A 358 -9.09 21.36 21.78
CA ARG A 358 -10.51 21.61 22.01
C ARG A 358 -11.38 20.33 22.03
N GLY A 359 -10.83 19.16 21.69
CA GLY A 359 -11.62 17.93 21.55
C GLY A 359 -12.60 18.00 20.37
N GLU A 360 -12.18 18.63 19.28
CA GLU A 360 -12.99 18.84 18.07
C GLU A 360 -12.42 18.09 16.85
N LEU A 361 -11.11 17.84 16.86
CA LEU A 361 -10.41 17.03 15.87
C LEU A 361 -9.68 15.89 16.58
N PHE A 362 -9.81 14.66 16.06
CA PHE A 362 -9.15 13.47 16.58
C PHE A 362 -8.25 12.85 15.51
N VAL A 363 -6.98 12.60 15.82
CA VAL A 363 -6.08 11.84 14.95
C VAL A 363 -5.86 10.48 15.58
N LEU A 364 -6.38 9.43 14.96
CA LEU A 364 -6.30 8.05 15.42
C LEU A 364 -5.22 7.29 14.63
N GLN A 365 -4.56 6.35 15.30
CA GLN A 365 -3.56 5.48 14.69
C GLN A 365 -3.83 4.01 15.03
N ASP A 366 -3.26 3.11 14.22
CA ASP A 366 -3.36 1.66 14.40
C ASP A 366 -4.80 1.15 14.66
N VAL A 367 -5.77 1.74 13.97
CA VAL A 367 -7.19 1.36 14.05
C VAL A 367 -7.40 0.04 13.30
N PRO A 368 -7.79 -1.06 13.98
CA PRO A 368 -8.03 -2.34 13.32
C PRO A 368 -9.24 -2.28 12.37
N SER A 369 -9.24 -3.09 11.32
CA SER A 369 -10.32 -3.08 10.32
C SER A 369 -11.74 -3.17 10.89
N PRO A 370 -12.04 -3.99 11.94
CA PRO A 370 -13.37 -4.01 12.55
C PRO A 370 -13.82 -2.67 13.16
N GLU A 371 -12.91 -1.91 13.75
CA GLU A 371 -13.22 -0.60 14.30
C GLU A 371 -13.27 0.46 13.20
N LEU A 372 -12.39 0.36 12.21
CA LEU A 372 -12.39 1.25 11.06
C LEU A 372 -13.68 1.12 10.23
N ARG A 373 -14.26 -0.09 10.11
CA ARG A 373 -15.60 -0.29 9.53
C ARG A 373 -16.67 0.54 10.23
N LEU A 374 -16.68 0.53 11.57
CA LEU A 374 -17.62 1.32 12.38
C LEU A 374 -17.43 2.81 12.10
N LEU A 375 -16.19 3.28 12.01
CA LEU A 375 -15.89 4.67 11.67
C LEU A 375 -16.40 5.04 10.26
N TYR A 376 -16.12 4.21 9.26
CA TYR A 376 -16.59 4.45 7.89
C TYR A 376 -18.11 4.53 7.79
N ARG A 377 -18.82 3.58 8.42
CA ARG A 377 -20.28 3.49 8.35
C ARG A 377 -20.97 4.68 9.00
N HIS A 378 -20.45 5.15 10.13
CA HIS A 378 -21.11 6.15 10.96
C HIS A 378 -20.62 7.58 10.70
N ALA A 379 -19.56 7.77 9.91
CA ALA A 379 -19.21 9.08 9.40
C ALA A 379 -20.36 9.68 8.58
N ARG A 380 -20.56 11.00 8.67
CA ARG A 380 -21.47 11.71 7.77
C ARG A 380 -21.01 11.59 6.33
N ALA A 381 -19.72 11.77 6.13
CA ALA A 381 -19.01 11.48 4.90
C ALA A 381 -17.55 11.12 5.21
N THR A 382 -16.98 10.26 4.38
CA THR A 382 -15.53 10.07 4.27
C THR A 382 -15.00 11.00 3.19
N ALA A 383 -14.06 11.87 3.55
CA ALA A 383 -13.43 12.82 2.64
C ALA A 383 -12.13 12.23 2.07
N CYS A 384 -11.98 12.28 0.76
CA CYS A 384 -10.82 11.84 0.00
C CYS A 384 -10.24 13.02 -0.81
N PRO A 385 -9.54 13.99 -0.18
CA PRO A 385 -9.23 15.26 -0.81
C PRO A 385 -7.91 15.33 -1.59
N SER A 386 -7.32 14.17 -1.90
CA SER A 386 -5.97 14.03 -2.47
C SER A 386 -5.76 14.81 -3.78
N PHE A 387 -4.54 15.31 -3.96
CA PHE A 387 -4.08 15.90 -5.22
C PHE A 387 -3.75 14.86 -6.30
N GLY A 388 -3.42 13.64 -5.90
CA GLY A 388 -3.08 12.54 -6.80
C GLY A 388 -3.03 11.22 -6.06
N GLU A 389 -3.41 10.15 -6.73
CA GLU A 389 -3.46 8.77 -6.23
C GLU A 389 -3.06 7.80 -7.33
N GLY A 390 -2.77 6.55 -6.96
CA GLY A 390 -2.78 5.43 -7.90
C GLY A 390 -4.10 4.66 -7.85
N PHE A 391 -4.57 4.43 -6.63
CA PHE A 391 -5.84 3.82 -6.28
C PHE A 391 -6.19 4.27 -4.85
N ASP A 392 -7.41 4.73 -4.60
CA ASP A 392 -7.81 5.19 -3.26
C ASP A 392 -8.63 4.11 -2.53
N PHE A 393 -7.95 3.39 -1.63
CA PHE A 393 -8.58 2.40 -0.77
C PHE A 393 -9.63 3.01 0.16
N SER A 394 -9.41 4.23 0.67
CA SER A 394 -10.22 4.78 1.74
C SER A 394 -11.69 4.99 1.32
N GLY A 395 -11.90 5.51 0.10
CA GLY A 395 -13.25 5.66 -0.44
C GLY A 395 -13.90 4.31 -0.81
N VAL A 396 -13.14 3.35 -1.35
CA VAL A 396 -13.67 2.01 -1.66
C VAL A 396 -14.08 1.30 -0.37
N GLU A 397 -13.25 1.34 0.66
CA GLU A 397 -13.52 0.77 1.98
C GLU A 397 -14.71 1.44 2.65
N ALA A 398 -14.83 2.77 2.56
CA ALA A 398 -16.02 3.50 3.01
C ALA A 398 -17.29 3.02 2.32
N MET A 399 -17.29 2.94 0.98
CA MET A 399 -18.42 2.45 0.19
C MET A 399 -18.79 1.00 0.56
N ARG A 400 -17.79 0.11 0.72
CA ARG A 400 -17.99 -1.27 1.18
C ARG A 400 -18.69 -1.35 2.53
N CYS A 401 -18.38 -0.42 3.43
CA CYS A 401 -18.98 -0.35 4.76
C CYS A 401 -20.36 0.31 4.76
N GLY A 402 -20.82 0.88 3.65
CA GLY A 402 -22.07 1.66 3.58
C GLY A 402 -21.91 3.12 4.01
N GLY A 403 -20.70 3.68 3.92
CA GLY A 403 -20.41 5.11 4.11
C GLY A 403 -20.58 5.91 2.81
N ALA A 404 -20.81 7.22 2.95
CA ALA A 404 -20.82 8.15 1.82
C ALA A 404 -19.41 8.72 1.59
N VAL A 405 -19.06 8.98 0.33
CA VAL A 405 -17.73 9.47 -0.06
C VAL A 405 -17.83 10.85 -0.72
N VAL A 406 -16.98 11.77 -0.30
CA VAL A 406 -16.74 13.06 -0.95
C VAL A 406 -15.28 13.09 -1.37
N ALA A 407 -15.00 13.15 -2.67
CA ALA A 407 -13.68 12.91 -3.23
C ALA A 407 -13.24 14.02 -4.20
N SER A 408 -11.94 14.25 -4.28
CA SER A 408 -11.41 15.21 -5.25
C SER A 408 -11.71 14.75 -6.68
N ASP A 409 -11.97 15.70 -7.58
CA ASP A 409 -12.22 15.47 -9.00
C ASP A 409 -10.91 15.24 -9.77
N ILE A 410 -10.27 14.12 -9.46
CA ILE A 410 -9.08 13.62 -10.16
C ILE A 410 -9.44 12.37 -10.96
N ALA A 411 -8.68 12.10 -12.03
CA ALA A 411 -8.94 10.99 -12.95
C ALA A 411 -9.09 9.63 -12.22
N VAL A 412 -8.25 9.37 -11.22
CA VAL A 412 -8.29 8.12 -10.43
C VAL A 412 -9.56 8.02 -9.60
N HIS A 413 -10.03 9.10 -8.97
CA HIS A 413 -11.28 9.05 -8.21
C HIS A 413 -12.50 8.91 -9.13
N ARG A 414 -12.48 9.50 -10.32
CA ARG A 414 -13.52 9.28 -11.34
C ARG A 414 -13.55 7.84 -11.83
N GLU A 415 -12.38 7.23 -12.00
CA GLU A 415 -12.27 5.82 -12.37
C GLU A 415 -12.72 4.88 -11.23
N VAL A 416 -12.19 5.10 -10.03
CA VAL A 416 -12.35 4.17 -8.90
C VAL A 416 -13.74 4.30 -8.27
N PHE A 417 -14.22 5.53 -8.05
CA PHE A 417 -15.50 5.81 -7.39
C PHE A 417 -16.68 6.02 -8.37
N ALA A 418 -16.40 6.14 -9.67
CA ALA A 418 -17.40 6.31 -10.73
C ALA A 418 -18.40 7.45 -10.47
N ASP A 419 -19.68 7.13 -10.28
CA ASP A 419 -20.76 8.06 -9.97
C ASP A 419 -21.24 7.94 -8.51
N ALA A 420 -20.49 7.22 -7.66
CA ALA A 420 -20.83 6.92 -6.28
C ALA A 420 -20.15 7.83 -5.24
N ALA A 421 -19.46 8.89 -5.68
CA ALA A 421 -18.91 9.94 -4.82
C ALA A 421 -19.48 11.31 -5.20
N GLU A 422 -19.53 12.22 -4.23
CA GLU A 422 -19.65 13.65 -4.50
C GLU A 422 -18.27 14.19 -4.84
N TYR A 423 -18.15 14.90 -5.96
CA TYR A 423 -16.86 15.38 -6.45
C TYR A 423 -16.69 16.87 -6.21
N PHE A 424 -15.44 17.27 -5.96
CA PHE A 424 -15.06 18.66 -5.76
C PHE A 424 -13.65 18.92 -6.31
N SER A 425 -13.33 20.16 -6.65
CA SER A 425 -11.99 20.56 -7.08
C SER A 425 -10.97 20.46 -5.94
N PRO A 426 -9.86 19.71 -6.08
CA PRO A 426 -8.84 19.62 -5.02
C PRO A 426 -8.15 20.97 -4.70
N TYR A 427 -8.36 21.98 -5.55
CA TYR A 427 -7.78 23.31 -5.41
C TYR A 427 -8.74 24.34 -4.78
N SER A 428 -9.93 23.92 -4.32
CA SER A 428 -10.92 24.81 -3.72
C SER A 428 -11.48 24.21 -2.42
N ALA A 429 -11.12 24.80 -1.28
CA ALA A 429 -11.70 24.44 0.01
C ALA A 429 -13.20 24.80 0.08
N ASP A 430 -13.62 25.86 -0.60
CA ASP A 430 -15.03 26.27 -0.65
C ASP A 430 -15.87 25.25 -1.43
N ASP A 431 -15.33 24.72 -2.54
CA ASP A 431 -16.02 23.67 -3.31
C ASP A 431 -16.11 22.36 -2.50
N LEU A 432 -15.05 22.02 -1.74
CA LEU A 432 -15.10 20.92 -0.78
C LEU A 432 -16.17 21.15 0.30
N ALA A 433 -16.25 22.36 0.88
CA ALA A 433 -17.24 22.70 1.89
C ALA A 433 -18.67 22.55 1.33
N GLN A 434 -18.91 23.04 0.12
CA GLN A 434 -20.21 22.91 -0.55
C GLN A 434 -20.55 21.44 -0.87
N ALA A 435 -19.59 20.66 -1.36
CA ALA A 435 -19.75 19.23 -1.62
C ALA A 435 -20.09 18.46 -0.33
N LEU A 436 -19.38 18.74 0.76
CA LEU A 436 -19.68 18.17 2.07
C LEU A 436 -21.06 18.58 2.55
N ALA A 437 -21.43 19.87 2.48
CA ALA A 437 -22.75 20.36 2.88
C ALA A 437 -23.90 19.62 2.18
N ARG A 438 -23.78 19.38 0.85
CA ARG A 438 -24.76 18.62 0.06
C ARG A 438 -24.93 17.17 0.53
N VAL A 439 -23.92 16.59 1.18
CA VAL A 439 -23.92 15.19 1.62
C VAL A 439 -24.27 15.04 3.10
N ILE A 440 -23.88 15.98 3.95
CA ILE A 440 -24.01 15.81 5.41
C ILE A 440 -25.28 16.41 6.01
N ASP A 441 -25.99 17.29 5.29
CA ASP A 441 -27.21 17.95 5.77
C ASP A 441 -28.32 16.91 6.08
N PRO A 442 -28.72 16.77 7.36
CA PRO A 442 -29.77 15.84 7.75
C PRO A 442 -31.13 16.14 7.10
N ALA A 443 -31.41 17.40 6.75
CA ALA A 443 -32.65 17.78 6.08
C ALA A 443 -32.65 17.38 4.59
N GLN A 444 -31.48 17.05 4.02
CA GLN A 444 -31.30 16.71 2.61
C GLN A 444 -30.57 15.36 2.45
N SER A 445 -31.01 14.34 3.19
CA SER A 445 -30.36 13.01 3.21
C SER A 445 -30.36 12.27 1.88
N ALA A 446 -31.24 12.65 0.93
CA ALA A 446 -31.42 11.96 -0.35
C ALA A 446 -30.12 11.81 -1.15
N ARG A 447 -29.25 12.84 -1.15
CA ARG A 447 -27.96 12.76 -1.85
C ARG A 447 -27.04 11.74 -1.18
N ARG A 448 -26.93 11.75 0.14
CA ARG A 448 -26.13 10.79 0.90
C ARG A 448 -26.61 9.35 0.66
N GLU A 449 -27.91 9.13 0.71
CA GLU A 449 -28.53 7.82 0.48
C GLU A 449 -28.29 7.31 -0.94
N ASP A 450 -28.38 8.20 -1.95
CA ASP A 450 -28.03 7.88 -3.33
C ASP A 450 -26.57 7.46 -3.47
N LEU A 451 -25.63 8.21 -2.87
CA LEU A 451 -24.20 7.88 -2.90
C LEU A 451 -23.91 6.53 -2.21
N VAL A 452 -24.50 6.29 -1.03
CA VAL A 452 -24.35 4.99 -0.33
C VAL A 452 -24.89 3.84 -1.17
N ARG A 453 -26.06 4.02 -1.81
CA ARG A 453 -26.67 3.01 -2.68
C ARG A 453 -25.80 2.71 -3.91
N ARG A 454 -25.24 3.74 -4.55
CA ARG A 454 -24.35 3.57 -5.72
C ARG A 454 -22.98 3.00 -5.32
N GLY A 455 -22.51 3.28 -4.10
CA GLY A 455 -21.21 2.86 -3.60
C GLY A 455 -21.06 1.35 -3.50
N GLU A 456 -22.10 0.63 -3.11
CA GLU A 456 -22.05 -0.84 -2.95
C GLU A 456 -21.60 -1.56 -4.24
N PRO A 457 -22.28 -1.41 -5.39
CA PRO A 457 -21.88 -2.10 -6.61
C PRO A 457 -20.58 -1.56 -7.21
N VAL A 458 -20.22 -0.30 -6.96
CA VAL A 458 -18.91 0.26 -7.38
C VAL A 458 -17.79 -0.41 -6.60
N ALA A 459 -17.89 -0.47 -5.28
CA ALA A 459 -16.84 -1.02 -4.43
C ALA A 459 -16.71 -2.55 -4.59
N ALA A 460 -17.81 -3.25 -4.90
CA ALA A 460 -17.80 -4.68 -5.19
C ALA A 460 -16.95 -5.07 -6.41
N ARG A 461 -16.66 -4.14 -7.33
CA ARG A 461 -15.78 -4.36 -8.50
C ARG A 461 -14.35 -4.71 -8.09
N TYR A 462 -13.93 -4.26 -6.91
CA TYR A 462 -12.56 -4.40 -6.40
C TYR A 462 -12.42 -5.57 -5.43
N LEU A 463 -13.45 -6.40 -5.28
CA LEU A 463 -13.36 -7.61 -4.46
C LEU A 463 -12.42 -8.64 -5.11
N PRO A 464 -11.69 -9.46 -4.32
CA PRO A 464 -10.75 -10.45 -4.84
C PRO A 464 -11.37 -11.38 -5.90
N GLU A 465 -12.63 -11.76 -5.75
CA GLU A 465 -13.34 -12.66 -6.67
C GLU A 465 -13.54 -12.04 -8.07
N ARG A 466 -13.48 -10.71 -8.18
CA ARG A 466 -13.57 -9.97 -9.44
C ARG A 466 -12.20 -9.72 -10.06
N ILE A 467 -11.17 -9.53 -9.24
CA ILE A 467 -9.82 -9.13 -9.68
C ILE A 467 -8.91 -10.34 -9.93
N LEU A 468 -8.95 -11.37 -9.09
CA LEU A 468 -8.07 -12.54 -9.20
C LEU A 468 -8.17 -13.31 -10.53
N PRO A 469 -9.36 -13.48 -11.15
CA PRO A 469 -9.45 -14.09 -12.47
C PRO A 469 -8.62 -13.33 -13.53
N ARG A 470 -8.55 -12.00 -13.45
CA ARG A 470 -7.78 -11.16 -14.37
C ARG A 470 -6.27 -11.37 -14.17
N TRP A 471 -5.83 -11.52 -12.92
CA TRP A 471 -4.44 -11.90 -12.62
C TRP A 471 -4.09 -13.27 -13.20
N ARG A 472 -4.99 -14.26 -13.05
CA ARG A 472 -4.78 -15.61 -13.59
C ARG A 472 -4.62 -15.57 -15.11
N GLU A 473 -5.59 -14.96 -15.80
CA GLU A 473 -5.59 -14.83 -17.26
C GLU A 473 -4.32 -14.12 -17.74
N TYR A 474 -3.98 -13.01 -17.11
CA TYR A 474 -2.79 -12.25 -17.46
C TYR A 474 -1.51 -13.06 -17.30
N LEU A 475 -1.29 -13.69 -16.14
CA LEU A 475 -0.07 -14.45 -15.86
C LEU A 475 0.07 -15.68 -16.76
N LEU A 476 -1.01 -16.41 -17.02
CA LEU A 476 -1.00 -17.57 -17.91
C LEU A 476 -0.89 -17.19 -19.39
N GLY A 477 -1.34 -15.98 -19.75
CA GLY A 477 -1.23 -15.42 -21.10
C GLY A 477 0.11 -14.73 -21.40
N LEU A 478 1.00 -14.63 -20.41
CA LEU A 478 2.35 -14.11 -20.64
C LEU A 478 3.09 -15.03 -21.64
N PRO A 479 3.69 -14.50 -22.73
CA PRO A 479 4.55 -15.29 -23.62
C PRO A 479 5.59 -16.15 -22.87
N ARG A 480 5.71 -17.44 -23.23
CA ARG A 480 6.68 -18.36 -22.61
C ARG A 480 8.10 -18.11 -23.08
#